data_AF-A0A3S0DSK1-F1
#
_entry.id   AF-A0A3S0DSK1-F1
#
_cell.length_a   1.000
_cell.length_b   1.000
_cell.length_c   1.000
_cell.angle_alpha   90.00
_cell.angle_beta   90.00
_cell.angle_gamma   90.00
#
_symmetry.space_group_name_H-M   'P 1'
#
loop_
_entity.id
_entity.type
_entity.pdbx_description
1 polymer ?
#
loop_
_entity_poly.entity_id
_entity_poly.type
_entity_poly.pdbx_seq_one_letter_code
_entity_poly.pdbx_strand_id
1 'polypeptide(L)'
;MRTIRRTLPLITATLCVALATTACTNDASNPSAKKTAPSATAAPVATPALTPAQARDAITRYSTTNNLAHVKQDRALLDTVEDGPRYAMSLADLKQDEALPQADRQPYRLWSYDLSATELYIPRLNSGQQRWFAAVTRGGSQQQHARVLVMAENTKSKQWEMVATVDVDDPKQLPQIVLDKDGYATAIDASSKSLAAPVGQLRSAVTDNFATGGELTGKKVFTSNQTSQRQIKVHDETTRKFGPRGTTRFTAADPQFTDAYALKTTTGALVVFSHTHTQHDAVAAPGLRIIPEKEDRAWLGTSPSPAFTYTFTCSDIAAVPSVPEASSLLGYSCRRTDAKAAGPSASV
;
A
#
# COMPACT_ATOMS: atom_id res chain seq x y z
N MET A 1 -18.48 6.06 60.74
CA MET A 1 -19.16 5.14 61.68
C MET A 1 -19.19 3.74 61.05
N ARG A 2 -19.12 2.65 61.84
CA ARG A 2 -19.36 1.21 61.49
C ARG A 2 -18.79 0.71 60.13
N THR A 3 -17.73 -0.11 60.03
CA THR A 3 -17.57 -1.55 60.43
C THR A 3 -18.75 -2.44 60.00
N ILE A 4 -18.61 -3.64 59.42
CA ILE A 4 -17.90 -4.90 59.82
C ILE A 4 -17.68 -5.73 58.51
N ARG A 5 -16.52 -6.39 58.22
CA ARG A 5 -16.17 -7.87 58.30
C ARG A 5 -17.29 -8.86 57.84
N ARG A 6 -17.13 -10.15 57.46
CA ARG A 6 -16.11 -11.25 57.43
C ARG A 6 -16.65 -12.36 56.44
N THR A 7 -16.09 -13.52 56.02
CA THR A 7 -14.89 -14.38 56.28
C THR A 7 -14.60 -15.31 55.05
N LEU A 8 -13.45 -16.02 55.05
CA LEU A 8 -13.12 -17.28 54.33
C LEU A 8 -13.65 -18.53 55.12
N PRO A 9 -13.24 -19.82 54.92
CA PRO A 9 -12.75 -20.64 53.77
C PRO A 9 -13.40 -22.08 53.69
N LEU A 10 -12.89 -23.02 52.84
CA LEU A 10 -12.59 -24.50 53.03
C LEU A 10 -12.56 -25.26 51.66
N ILE A 11 -11.55 -26.12 51.30
CA ILE A 11 -11.30 -27.58 51.60
C ILE A 11 -12.31 -28.53 50.89
N THR A 12 -12.03 -29.71 50.29
CA THR A 12 -10.96 -30.78 50.34
C THR A 12 -10.66 -31.28 48.89
N ALA A 13 -9.43 -31.64 48.46
CA ALA A 13 -8.61 -32.87 48.67
C ALA A 13 -8.89 -34.11 47.77
N THR A 14 -7.87 -34.43 46.96
CA THR A 14 -7.25 -35.74 46.63
C THR A 14 -8.09 -37.03 46.49
N LEU A 15 -7.87 -37.76 45.37
CA LEU A 15 -7.75 -39.22 45.41
C LEU A 15 -6.73 -39.74 44.37
N CYS A 16 -5.82 -40.62 44.78
CA CYS A 16 -4.96 -41.39 43.88
C CYS A 16 -5.51 -42.80 43.73
N VAL A 17 -5.43 -43.38 42.53
CA VAL A 17 -5.61 -44.83 42.32
C VAL A 17 -4.43 -45.34 41.51
N ALA A 18 -3.59 -46.15 42.14
CA ALA A 18 -2.60 -46.98 41.46
C ALA A 18 -3.14 -48.41 41.39
N LEU A 19 -3.11 -49.01 40.20
CA LEU A 19 -3.42 -50.41 39.99
C LEU A 19 -2.20 -51.08 39.35
N ALA A 20 -1.56 -51.97 40.11
CA ALA A 20 -0.49 -52.83 39.63
C ALA A 20 -0.94 -54.28 39.80
N THR A 21 -0.90 -55.04 38.71
CA THR A 21 -0.96 -56.51 38.73
C THR A 21 0.08 -57.04 37.74
N THR A 22 0.81 -58.08 38.15
CA THR A 22 1.93 -58.65 37.41
C THR A 22 1.53 -59.98 36.76
N ALA A 23 2.12 -60.24 35.60
CA ALA A 23 2.24 -61.58 35.01
C ALA A 23 3.57 -61.63 34.25
N CYS A 24 4.24 -62.79 34.26
CA CYS A 24 5.61 -62.96 33.75
C CYS A 24 5.68 -64.08 32.69
N THR A 25 6.89 -64.35 32.19
CA THR A 25 7.29 -65.41 31.24
C THR A 25 6.94 -65.16 29.76
N ASN A 26 7.76 -65.53 28.77
CA ASN A 26 9.16 -66.00 28.78
C ASN A 26 9.87 -65.60 27.45
N ASP A 27 11.19 -65.81 27.38
CA ASP A 27 12.06 -65.35 26.27
C ASP A 27 11.77 -65.95 24.88
N ALA A 28 11.96 -65.14 23.84
CA ALA A 28 12.35 -65.56 22.50
C ALA A 28 13.08 -64.42 21.75
N SER A 29 14.22 -64.72 21.15
CA SER A 29 15.12 -63.72 20.52
C SER A 29 14.65 -63.26 19.13
N ASN A 30 14.59 -61.95 18.89
CA ASN A 30 14.86 -61.37 17.56
C ASN A 30 15.10 -59.85 17.59
N PRO A 31 16.14 -59.31 16.91
CA PRO A 31 16.35 -57.88 16.79
C PRO A 31 15.56 -57.29 15.60
N SER A 32 14.67 -56.32 15.85
CA SER A 32 14.03 -55.57 14.76
C SER A 32 13.63 -54.15 15.15
N ALA A 33 14.20 -53.20 14.40
CA ALA A 33 13.81 -51.80 14.24
C ALA A 33 13.11 -51.10 15.42
N LYS A 34 13.87 -50.29 16.17
CA LYS A 34 13.29 -49.07 16.78
C LYS A 34 12.67 -48.25 15.65
N LYS A 35 11.34 -48.06 15.65
CA LYS A 35 10.70 -47.05 14.80
C LYS A 35 11.14 -45.67 15.27
N THR A 36 12.15 -45.10 14.61
CA THR A 36 12.49 -43.69 14.73
C THR A 36 11.25 -42.87 14.41
N ALA A 37 10.81 -42.01 15.33
CA ALA A 37 9.76 -41.06 15.03
C ALA A 37 10.20 -40.19 13.84
N PRO A 38 9.31 -39.84 12.90
CA PRO A 38 9.68 -38.99 11.77
C PRO A 38 10.22 -37.67 12.32
N SER A 39 11.48 -37.35 11.99
CA SER A 39 12.11 -36.11 12.42
C SER A 39 11.25 -34.93 11.95
N ALA A 40 10.95 -34.00 12.86
CA ALA A 40 10.11 -32.85 12.54
C ALA A 40 10.75 -32.09 11.37
N THR A 41 10.07 -32.08 10.22
CA THR A 41 10.59 -31.46 9.00
C THR A 41 10.84 -29.99 9.30
N ALA A 42 12.11 -29.57 9.17
CA ALA A 42 12.50 -28.19 9.47
C ALA A 42 11.63 -27.24 8.64
N ALA A 43 11.06 -26.22 9.30
CA ALA A 43 10.24 -25.23 8.62
C ALA A 43 11.05 -24.58 7.47
N PRO A 44 10.44 -24.38 6.28
CA PRO A 44 11.16 -23.83 5.13
C PRO A 44 11.87 -22.52 5.48
N VAL A 45 13.18 -22.47 5.29
CA VAL A 45 13.98 -21.28 5.61
C VAL A 45 13.65 -20.18 4.61
N ALA A 46 13.22 -19.02 5.09
CA ALA A 46 12.91 -17.87 4.24
C ALA A 46 14.17 -17.40 3.47
N THR A 47 14.05 -17.30 2.15
CA THR A 47 15.14 -16.91 1.24
C THR A 47 14.98 -15.46 0.79
N PRO A 48 16.07 -14.70 0.55
CA PRO A 48 16.00 -13.39 -0.08
C PRO A 48 15.20 -13.41 -1.39
N ALA A 49 14.42 -12.35 -1.65
CA ALA A 49 13.63 -12.26 -2.88
C ALA A 49 14.49 -12.26 -4.16
N LEU A 50 15.68 -11.63 -4.11
CA LEU A 50 16.69 -11.56 -5.17
C LEU A 50 18.04 -11.08 -4.57
N THR A 51 19.11 -10.98 -5.37
CA THR A 51 20.37 -10.36 -4.91
C THR A 51 20.35 -8.83 -5.07
N PRO A 52 21.18 -8.08 -4.31
CA PRO A 52 21.31 -6.62 -4.51
C PRO A 52 21.69 -6.21 -5.93
N ALA A 53 22.48 -7.01 -6.66
CA ALA A 53 22.78 -6.76 -8.07
C ALA A 53 21.51 -6.86 -8.94
N GLN A 54 20.77 -7.96 -8.83
CA GLN A 54 19.51 -8.17 -9.56
C GLN A 54 18.46 -7.08 -9.28
N ALA A 55 18.44 -6.53 -8.06
CA ALA A 55 17.59 -5.39 -7.72
C ALA A 55 17.99 -4.10 -8.42
N ARG A 56 19.30 -3.82 -8.58
CA ARG A 56 19.78 -2.67 -9.38
C ARG A 56 19.55 -2.89 -10.87
N ASP A 57 19.70 -4.12 -11.36
CA ASP A 57 19.38 -4.48 -12.75
C ASP A 57 17.88 -4.29 -13.04
N ALA A 58 17.00 -4.66 -12.11
CA ALA A 58 15.55 -4.44 -12.21
C ALA A 58 15.18 -2.94 -12.28
N ILE A 59 15.76 -2.10 -11.41
CA ILE A 59 15.55 -0.63 -11.46
C ILE A 59 16.13 -0.03 -12.75
N THR A 60 17.28 -0.53 -13.23
CA THR A 60 17.90 -0.12 -14.50
C THR A 60 16.96 -0.41 -15.66
N ARG A 61 16.56 -1.68 -15.82
CA ARG A 61 15.57 -2.12 -16.83
C ARG A 61 14.30 -1.29 -16.76
N TYR A 62 13.74 -1.12 -15.56
CA TYR A 62 12.55 -0.32 -15.34
C TYR A 62 12.71 1.09 -15.91
N SER A 63 13.69 1.85 -15.43
CA SER A 63 13.92 3.23 -15.87
C SER A 63 14.18 3.35 -17.37
N THR A 64 14.99 2.47 -17.97
CA THR A 64 15.25 2.47 -19.43
C THR A 64 13.98 2.22 -20.23
N THR A 65 13.22 1.16 -19.89
CA THR A 65 12.02 0.77 -20.64
C THR A 65 10.86 1.74 -20.43
N ASN A 66 10.60 2.17 -19.20
CA ASN A 66 9.56 3.16 -18.88
C ASN A 66 9.81 4.50 -19.59
N ASN A 67 11.06 4.96 -19.65
CA ASN A 67 11.43 6.15 -20.43
C ASN A 67 11.14 5.96 -21.93
N LEU A 68 11.53 4.81 -22.49
CA LEU A 68 11.28 4.50 -23.91
C LEU A 68 9.78 4.36 -24.22
N ALA A 69 9.00 3.81 -23.29
CA ALA A 69 7.56 3.67 -23.39
C ALA A 69 6.86 5.04 -23.41
N HIS A 70 7.17 5.93 -22.46
CA HIS A 70 6.61 7.28 -22.45
C HIS A 70 7.02 8.12 -23.67
N VAL A 71 8.28 8.03 -24.12
CA VAL A 71 8.75 8.72 -25.35
C VAL A 71 8.03 8.23 -26.62
N LYS A 72 7.58 6.97 -26.66
CA LYS A 72 6.84 6.38 -27.80
C LYS A 72 5.32 6.36 -27.63
N GLN A 73 4.80 6.74 -26.46
CA GLN A 73 3.43 6.46 -26.00
C GLN A 73 3.05 4.96 -26.06
N ASP A 74 4.04 4.07 -25.87
CA ASP A 74 3.93 2.63 -26.06
C ASP A 74 3.45 1.91 -24.78
N ARG A 75 2.16 1.60 -24.73
CA ARG A 75 1.51 0.88 -23.62
C ARG A 75 1.97 -0.57 -23.48
N ALA A 76 2.28 -1.24 -24.58
CA ALA A 76 2.69 -2.65 -24.56
C ALA A 76 4.12 -2.81 -24.04
N LEU A 77 4.99 -1.83 -24.33
CA LEU A 77 6.32 -1.76 -23.73
C LEU A 77 6.27 -1.48 -22.22
N LEU A 78 5.35 -0.61 -21.79
CA LEU A 78 5.10 -0.27 -20.39
C LEU A 78 4.61 -1.48 -19.57
N ASP A 79 3.70 -2.29 -20.14
CA ASP A 79 3.17 -3.55 -19.58
C ASP A 79 4.28 -4.56 -19.19
N THR A 80 5.47 -4.45 -19.77
CA THR A 80 6.62 -5.32 -19.43
C THR A 80 7.39 -4.88 -18.18
N VAL A 81 7.09 -3.71 -17.61
CA VAL A 81 7.88 -3.09 -16.53
C VAL A 81 7.05 -2.38 -15.44
N GLU A 82 5.74 -2.24 -15.59
CA GLU A 82 4.83 -1.76 -14.54
C GLU A 82 3.63 -2.70 -14.40
N ASP A 83 3.15 -2.87 -13.17
CA ASP A 83 1.89 -3.56 -12.87
C ASP A 83 1.13 -2.76 -11.77
N GLY A 84 -0.07 -3.21 -11.41
CA GLY A 84 -0.80 -2.73 -10.25
C GLY A 84 -1.21 -1.25 -10.34
N PRO A 85 -1.25 -0.52 -9.20
CA PRO A 85 -1.68 0.88 -9.18
C PRO A 85 -0.70 1.77 -9.95
N ARG A 86 0.60 1.42 -10.02
CA ARG A 86 1.59 2.18 -10.77
C ARG A 86 1.28 2.18 -12.26
N TYR A 87 1.03 1.01 -12.85
CA TYR A 87 0.68 0.86 -14.27
C TYR A 87 -0.63 1.56 -14.61
N ALA A 88 -1.67 1.39 -13.77
CA ALA A 88 -2.94 2.08 -13.95
C ALA A 88 -2.79 3.61 -13.98
N MET A 89 -1.93 4.18 -13.12
CA MET A 89 -1.60 5.61 -13.14
C MET A 89 -0.85 6.03 -14.42
N SER A 90 0.06 5.20 -14.96
CA SER A 90 0.76 5.51 -16.22
C SER A 90 -0.12 5.41 -17.46
N LEU A 91 -1.00 4.40 -17.53
CA LEU A 91 -1.97 4.29 -18.62
C LEU A 91 -2.91 5.49 -18.65
N ALA A 92 -3.25 6.04 -17.48
CA ALA A 92 -3.99 7.29 -17.36
C ALA A 92 -3.18 8.50 -17.84
N ASP A 93 -1.92 8.65 -17.44
CA ASP A 93 -1.04 9.73 -17.90
C ASP A 93 -0.90 9.70 -19.45
N LEU A 94 -0.60 8.54 -20.03
CA LEU A 94 -0.52 8.37 -21.49
C LEU A 94 -1.85 8.69 -22.19
N LYS A 95 -2.98 8.23 -21.64
CA LYS A 95 -4.31 8.48 -22.17
C LYS A 95 -4.68 9.97 -22.09
N GLN A 96 -4.27 10.67 -21.03
CA GLN A 96 -4.49 12.11 -20.88
C GLN A 96 -3.65 12.89 -21.89
N ASP A 97 -2.35 12.59 -22.01
CA ASP A 97 -1.46 13.25 -22.98
C ASP A 97 -1.94 13.06 -24.42
N GLU A 98 -2.41 11.87 -24.80
CA GLU A 98 -2.97 11.62 -26.14
C GLU A 98 -4.15 12.53 -26.50
N ALA A 99 -5.04 12.81 -25.54
CA ALA A 99 -6.20 13.67 -25.73
C ALA A 99 -5.87 15.18 -25.72
N LEU A 100 -4.70 15.56 -25.20
CA LEU A 100 -4.24 16.94 -25.22
C LEU A 100 -3.65 17.32 -26.60
N PRO A 101 -3.95 18.53 -27.13
CA PRO A 101 -3.21 19.12 -28.23
C PRO A 101 -1.71 19.13 -27.94
N GLN A 102 -0.86 18.92 -28.96
CA GLN A 102 0.59 18.82 -28.76
C GLN A 102 1.22 20.02 -28.04
N ALA A 103 0.65 21.22 -28.19
CA ALA A 103 1.10 22.44 -27.51
C ALA A 103 0.70 22.53 -26.03
N ASP A 104 -0.27 21.73 -25.56
CA ASP A 104 -0.70 21.65 -24.16
C ASP A 104 0.05 20.54 -23.38
N ARG A 105 0.58 19.53 -24.09
CA ARG A 105 1.31 18.40 -23.49
C ARG A 105 2.56 18.86 -22.77
N GLN A 106 2.75 18.38 -21.53
CA GLN A 106 3.98 18.65 -20.79
C GLN A 106 5.11 17.72 -21.27
N PRO A 107 6.36 18.21 -21.37
CA PRO A 107 7.48 17.36 -21.78
C PRO A 107 7.74 16.28 -20.72
N TYR A 108 7.68 15.01 -21.13
CA TYR A 108 7.92 13.90 -20.21
C TYR A 108 9.32 13.97 -19.60
N ARG A 109 9.39 14.20 -18.28
CA ARG A 109 10.65 14.20 -17.54
C ARG A 109 11.14 12.77 -17.40
N LEU A 110 12.19 12.41 -18.12
CA LEU A 110 12.86 11.11 -18.04
C LEU A 110 13.27 10.76 -16.60
N TRP A 111 13.02 9.52 -16.21
CA TRP A 111 13.36 8.97 -14.90
C TRP A 111 14.79 8.47 -14.92
N SER A 112 15.59 8.88 -13.94
CA SER A 112 16.96 8.43 -13.73
C SER A 112 17.22 8.37 -12.23
N TYR A 113 17.99 7.37 -11.80
CA TYR A 113 18.25 7.08 -10.40
C TYR A 113 19.75 6.94 -10.18
N ASP A 114 20.27 7.54 -9.09
CA ASP A 114 21.60 7.19 -8.60
C ASP A 114 21.54 5.79 -7.97
N LEU A 115 21.84 4.78 -8.77
CA LEU A 115 21.86 3.38 -8.35
C LEU A 115 22.96 3.09 -7.33
N SER A 116 23.94 3.97 -7.13
CA SER A 116 24.96 3.82 -6.09
C SER A 116 24.45 4.31 -4.73
N ALA A 117 23.73 5.45 -4.72
CA ALA A 117 23.09 6.01 -3.53
C ALA A 117 21.71 5.39 -3.21
N THR A 118 21.19 4.51 -4.08
CA THR A 118 19.89 3.85 -3.86
C THR A 118 19.99 2.79 -2.75
N GLU A 119 19.28 3.04 -1.65
CA GLU A 119 19.06 2.10 -0.54
C GLU A 119 18.16 0.96 -1.01
N LEU A 120 18.56 -0.29 -0.76
CA LEU A 120 17.81 -1.49 -1.17
C LEU A 120 17.30 -2.24 0.06
N TYR A 121 16.01 -2.59 0.03
CA TYR A 121 15.33 -3.31 1.09
C TYR A 121 14.70 -4.59 0.52
N ILE A 122 15.54 -5.61 0.41
CA ILE A 122 15.17 -6.92 -0.11
C ILE A 122 14.71 -7.80 1.06
N PRO A 123 13.42 -8.18 1.14
CA PRO A 123 12.95 -9.07 2.18
C PRO A 123 13.43 -10.51 1.98
N ARG A 124 13.57 -11.26 3.08
CA ARG A 124 13.45 -12.72 3.03
C ARG A 124 11.99 -13.14 3.04
N LEU A 125 11.67 -14.15 2.23
CA LEU A 125 10.32 -14.61 1.95
C LEU A 125 10.26 -16.14 2.01
N ASN A 126 9.14 -16.67 2.47
CA ASN A 126 8.86 -18.10 2.47
C ASN A 126 8.40 -18.57 1.07
N SER A 127 8.53 -19.86 0.81
CA SER A 127 8.01 -20.47 -0.44
C SER A 127 6.52 -20.18 -0.61
N GLY A 128 6.11 -19.80 -1.83
CA GLY A 128 4.73 -19.43 -2.17
C GLY A 128 4.35 -17.97 -1.90
N GLN A 129 5.16 -17.18 -1.19
CA GLN A 129 4.94 -15.74 -1.11
C GLN A 129 5.34 -15.06 -2.43
N GLN A 130 4.61 -14.01 -2.83
CA GLN A 130 5.01 -13.15 -3.96
C GLN A 130 6.40 -12.57 -3.68
N ARG A 131 7.31 -12.66 -4.66
CA ARG A 131 8.64 -12.07 -4.55
C ARG A 131 8.55 -10.58 -4.84
N TRP A 132 9.09 -9.75 -3.93
CA TRP A 132 9.11 -8.30 -4.05
C TRP A 132 10.34 -7.72 -3.35
N PHE A 133 10.69 -6.47 -3.66
CA PHE A 133 11.61 -5.66 -2.86
C PHE A 133 11.19 -4.19 -2.88
N ALA A 134 11.64 -3.42 -1.90
CA ALA A 134 11.53 -1.96 -1.91
C ALA A 134 12.90 -1.30 -2.08
N ALA A 135 12.91 -0.07 -2.58
CA ALA A 135 14.12 0.76 -2.65
C ALA A 135 13.78 2.20 -2.25
N VAL A 136 14.70 2.87 -1.54
CA VAL A 136 14.63 4.32 -1.33
C VAL A 136 15.65 4.98 -2.25
N THR A 137 15.13 5.77 -3.18
CA THR A 137 15.93 6.61 -4.07
C THR A 137 15.89 8.04 -3.55
N ARG A 138 17.00 8.78 -3.66
CA ARG A 138 17.11 10.17 -3.22
C ARG A 138 17.55 11.07 -4.36
N GLY A 139 17.26 12.37 -4.23
CA GLY A 139 17.70 13.35 -5.21
C GLY A 139 17.58 14.80 -4.74
N GLY A 140 18.11 15.70 -5.58
CA GLY A 140 18.20 17.13 -5.30
C GLY A 140 19.48 17.53 -4.57
N SER A 141 19.67 18.85 -4.46
CA SER A 141 20.77 19.47 -3.72
C SER A 141 20.76 19.07 -2.23
N GLN A 142 21.72 18.25 -1.82
CA GLN A 142 21.80 17.62 -0.48
C GLN A 142 20.81 16.47 -0.24
N GLN A 143 20.32 15.79 -1.29
CA GLN A 143 19.48 14.59 -1.18
C GLN A 143 18.17 14.81 -0.39
N GLN A 144 17.61 16.03 -0.48
CA GLN A 144 16.46 16.49 0.29
C GLN A 144 15.11 15.93 -0.17
N HIS A 145 15.07 15.24 -1.31
CA HIS A 145 13.89 14.51 -1.78
C HIS A 145 14.16 13.00 -1.70
N ALA A 146 13.16 12.23 -1.32
CA ALA A 146 13.20 10.77 -1.37
C ALA A 146 11.93 10.20 -2.02
N ARG A 147 12.10 9.14 -2.80
CA ARG A 147 11.03 8.37 -3.42
C ARG A 147 11.20 6.89 -3.06
N VAL A 148 10.14 6.31 -2.52
CA VAL A 148 10.06 4.87 -2.29
C VAL A 148 9.54 4.20 -3.55
N LEU A 149 10.26 3.17 -3.98
CA LEU A 149 9.91 2.28 -5.08
C LEU A 149 9.55 0.91 -4.49
N VAL A 150 8.56 0.24 -5.05
CA VAL A 150 8.30 -1.18 -4.80
C VAL A 150 8.21 -1.92 -6.13
N MET A 151 9.03 -2.95 -6.27
CA MET A 151 9.01 -3.85 -7.43
C MET A 151 8.61 -5.25 -7.00
N ALA A 152 7.73 -5.88 -7.77
CA ALA A 152 7.31 -7.27 -7.59
C ALA A 152 7.77 -8.13 -8.78
N GLU A 153 7.99 -9.42 -8.54
CA GLU A 153 8.16 -10.40 -9.61
C GLU A 153 6.78 -10.89 -10.06
N ASN A 154 6.48 -10.69 -11.33
CA ASN A 154 5.26 -11.18 -11.95
C ASN A 154 5.19 -12.71 -11.86
N THR A 155 4.07 -13.22 -11.34
CA THR A 155 3.91 -14.66 -11.10
C THR A 155 3.95 -15.50 -12.39
N LYS A 156 3.62 -14.91 -13.55
CA LYS A 156 3.61 -15.55 -14.88
C LYS A 156 4.88 -15.23 -15.68
N SER A 157 5.17 -13.94 -15.91
CA SER A 157 6.27 -13.52 -16.81
C SER A 157 7.67 -13.71 -16.20
N LYS A 158 7.75 -13.81 -14.86
CA LYS A 158 9.00 -13.76 -14.06
C LYS A 158 9.83 -12.50 -14.26
N GLN A 159 9.22 -11.44 -14.77
CA GLN A 159 9.85 -10.13 -14.90
C GLN A 159 9.63 -9.33 -13.61
N TRP A 160 10.55 -8.42 -13.32
CA TRP A 160 10.44 -7.47 -12.22
C TRP A 160 9.75 -6.20 -12.75
N GLU A 161 8.60 -5.91 -12.16
CA GLU A 161 7.68 -4.85 -12.57
C GLU A 161 7.47 -3.88 -11.39
N MET A 162 7.44 -2.58 -11.68
CA MET A 162 7.24 -1.53 -10.69
C MET A 162 5.75 -1.45 -10.34
N VAL A 163 5.40 -1.79 -9.10
CA VAL A 163 4.00 -1.86 -8.64
C VAL A 163 3.56 -0.63 -7.87
N ALA A 164 4.49 0.09 -7.22
CA ALA A 164 4.19 1.34 -6.52
C ALA A 164 5.39 2.30 -6.53
N THR A 165 5.12 3.60 -6.68
CA THR A 165 6.12 4.66 -6.50
C THR A 165 5.51 5.84 -5.77
N VAL A 166 6.11 6.23 -4.64
CA VAL A 166 5.58 7.30 -3.78
C VAL A 166 6.70 8.25 -3.38
N ASP A 167 6.54 9.53 -3.71
CA ASP A 167 7.40 10.61 -3.21
C ASP A 167 7.08 10.89 -1.73
N VAL A 168 8.11 11.05 -0.91
CA VAL A 168 8.01 11.30 0.52
C VAL A 168 8.06 12.81 0.79
N ASP A 169 7.04 13.34 1.47
CA ASP A 169 6.89 14.76 1.78
C ASP A 169 8.01 15.29 2.71
N ASP A 170 8.42 14.49 3.69
CA ASP A 170 9.58 14.74 4.56
C ASP A 170 10.43 13.46 4.70
N PRO A 171 11.55 13.35 3.96
CA PRO A 171 12.43 12.18 4.03
C PRO A 171 13.06 11.89 5.39
N LYS A 172 12.94 12.79 6.38
CA LYS A 172 13.37 12.56 7.77
C LYS A 172 12.36 11.72 8.56
N GLN A 173 11.12 11.63 8.10
CA GLN A 173 10.07 10.80 8.70
C GLN A 173 10.09 9.34 8.19
N LEU A 174 11.03 8.98 7.30
CA LEU A 174 11.27 7.59 6.93
C LEU A 174 11.81 6.80 8.14
N PRO A 175 11.07 5.78 8.64
CA PRO A 175 11.50 4.99 9.78
C PRO A 175 12.65 4.05 9.40
N GLN A 176 13.55 3.78 10.35
CA GLN A 176 14.66 2.85 10.15
C GLN A 176 14.14 1.42 9.96
N ILE A 177 14.26 0.90 8.74
CA ILE A 177 13.97 -0.50 8.40
C ILE A 177 15.02 -1.41 9.06
N VAL A 178 14.54 -2.56 9.59
CA VAL A 178 15.39 -3.55 10.24
C VAL A 178 15.93 -4.53 9.20
N LEU A 179 17.26 -4.58 9.09
CA LEU A 179 18.01 -5.57 8.31
C LEU A 179 18.55 -6.68 9.23
N ASP A 180 18.79 -7.85 8.66
CA ASP A 180 19.53 -8.93 9.30
C ASP A 180 21.06 -8.82 9.10
N LYS A 181 21.79 -9.80 9.65
CA LYS A 181 23.26 -9.87 9.60
C LYS A 181 23.87 -9.93 8.18
N ASP A 182 23.08 -10.28 7.17
CA ASP A 182 23.52 -10.39 5.78
C ASP A 182 22.99 -9.22 4.92
N GLY A 183 22.33 -8.23 5.54
CA GLY A 183 21.79 -7.04 4.89
C GLY A 183 20.37 -7.18 4.32
N TYR A 184 19.65 -8.28 4.60
CA TYR A 184 18.29 -8.48 4.09
C TYR A 184 17.23 -7.99 5.07
N ALA A 185 16.15 -7.40 4.54
CA ALA A 185 15.04 -6.89 5.33
C ALA A 185 14.11 -8.02 5.81
N THR A 186 13.26 -7.71 6.79
CA THR A 186 12.14 -8.58 7.20
C THR A 186 10.83 -8.04 6.62
N ALA A 187 10.20 -8.79 5.71
CA ALA A 187 8.80 -8.55 5.35
C ALA A 187 7.88 -8.95 6.51
N ILE A 188 6.76 -8.24 6.65
CA ILE A 188 5.68 -8.58 7.59
C ILE A 188 4.32 -8.53 6.88
N ASP A 189 3.29 -9.08 7.51
CA ASP A 189 1.91 -8.96 7.05
C ASP A 189 1.37 -7.53 7.34
N ALA A 190 1.04 -6.79 6.29
CA ALA A 190 0.46 -5.45 6.38
C ALA A 190 -0.96 -5.43 7.01
N SER A 191 -1.64 -6.58 7.06
CA SER A 191 -2.92 -6.77 7.74
C SER A 191 -2.78 -7.22 9.21
N SER A 192 -1.55 -7.41 9.70
CA SER A 192 -1.30 -7.88 11.07
C SER A 192 -1.89 -6.94 12.13
N LYS A 193 -2.63 -7.54 13.07
CA LYS A 193 -3.14 -6.86 14.28
C LYS A 193 -2.04 -6.54 15.32
N SER A 194 -0.77 -6.85 15.02
CA SER A 194 0.40 -6.35 15.76
C SER A 194 0.87 -4.96 15.32
N LEU A 195 0.14 -4.33 14.40
CA LEU A 195 0.35 -2.95 13.95
C LEU A 195 -0.78 -2.08 14.49
N ALA A 196 -0.46 -0.83 14.83
CA ALA A 196 -1.42 0.15 15.38
C ALA A 196 -2.64 0.33 14.49
N ALA A 197 -2.41 0.38 13.17
CA ALA A 197 -3.42 0.42 12.13
C ALA A 197 -3.06 -0.58 11.01
N PRO A 198 -3.70 -1.76 10.96
CA PRO A 198 -3.60 -2.67 9.83
C PRO A 198 -4.02 -1.99 8.52
N VAL A 199 -3.52 -2.46 7.37
CA VAL A 199 -3.70 -1.76 6.07
C VAL A 199 -5.16 -1.50 5.67
N GLY A 200 -6.12 -2.30 6.14
CA GLY A 200 -7.55 -1.99 5.98
C GLY A 200 -7.97 -0.67 6.66
N GLN A 201 -7.47 -0.40 7.87
CA GLN A 201 -7.71 0.86 8.57
C GLN A 201 -6.94 2.02 7.94
N LEU A 202 -5.72 1.80 7.43
CA LEU A 202 -4.97 2.81 6.68
C LEU A 202 -5.74 3.24 5.42
N ARG A 203 -6.29 2.27 4.66
CA ARG A 203 -7.15 2.50 3.50
C ARG A 203 -8.40 3.30 3.86
N SER A 204 -9.13 2.90 4.90
CA SER A 204 -10.29 3.67 5.39
C SER A 204 -9.90 5.10 5.75
N ALA A 205 -8.81 5.29 6.49
CA ALA A 205 -8.35 6.59 6.96
C ALA A 205 -7.92 7.54 5.82
N VAL A 206 -7.22 7.06 4.79
CA VAL A 206 -6.91 7.92 3.62
C VAL A 206 -8.17 8.25 2.82
N THR A 207 -9.08 7.30 2.61
CA THR A 207 -10.36 7.61 1.95
C THR A 207 -11.23 8.58 2.74
N ASP A 208 -11.14 8.57 4.07
CA ASP A 208 -11.85 9.49 4.96
C ASP A 208 -11.23 10.90 4.96
N ASN A 209 -9.90 11.03 4.81
CA ASN A 209 -9.26 12.32 4.59
C ASN A 209 -9.85 13.02 3.34
N PHE A 210 -10.11 12.28 2.25
CA PHE A 210 -10.80 12.81 1.07
C PHE A 210 -12.31 12.96 1.26
N ALA A 211 -12.99 12.02 1.94
CA ALA A 211 -14.46 12.01 2.05
C ALA A 211 -15.03 13.03 3.05
N THR A 212 -14.35 13.28 4.18
CA THR A 212 -14.86 14.11 5.29
C THR A 212 -13.86 15.12 5.85
N GLY A 213 -12.66 15.21 5.27
CA GLY A 213 -11.54 15.90 5.91
C GLY A 213 -10.99 15.12 7.12
N GLY A 214 -11.23 13.81 7.19
CA GLY A 214 -10.65 12.91 8.19
C GLY A 214 -11.38 12.83 9.54
N GLU A 215 -12.63 13.29 9.64
CA GLU A 215 -13.36 13.37 10.92
C GLU A 215 -13.80 12.00 11.48
N LEU A 216 -14.01 11.00 10.61
CA LEU A 216 -14.52 9.69 11.03
C LEU A 216 -13.41 8.78 11.54
N THR A 217 -12.28 8.74 10.85
CA THR A 217 -11.13 7.85 11.08
C THR A 217 -9.78 8.48 10.74
N GLY A 218 -9.70 9.37 9.74
CA GLY A 218 -8.45 9.94 9.23
C GLY A 218 -7.58 10.57 10.32
N LYS A 219 -8.13 11.53 11.05
CA LYS A 219 -7.51 12.25 12.18
C LYS A 219 -7.32 11.39 13.45
N LYS A 220 -7.80 10.14 13.45
CA LYS A 220 -7.67 9.18 14.57
C LYS A 220 -6.59 8.14 14.29
N VAL A 221 -6.43 7.75 13.03
CA VAL A 221 -5.40 6.81 12.56
C VAL A 221 -4.08 7.53 12.27
N PHE A 222 -4.11 8.76 11.73
CA PHE A 222 -2.92 9.49 11.33
C PHE A 222 -2.60 10.70 12.22
N THR A 223 -1.32 10.81 12.58
CA THR A 223 -0.72 12.03 13.13
C THR A 223 -0.79 13.15 12.08
N SER A 224 -1.24 14.34 12.49
CA SER A 224 -1.28 15.53 11.63
C SER A 224 0.13 15.92 11.17
N ASN A 225 0.39 15.78 9.88
CA ASN A 225 1.66 16.12 9.22
C ASN A 225 1.40 16.64 7.79
N GLN A 226 2.45 16.99 7.04
CA GLN A 226 2.34 17.55 5.69
C GLN A 226 1.45 16.71 4.76
N THR A 227 1.63 15.39 4.74
CA THR A 227 0.91 14.48 3.85
C THR A 227 -0.58 14.37 4.17
N SER A 228 -0.92 14.18 5.45
CA SER A 228 -2.31 14.07 5.90
C SER A 228 -3.04 15.41 5.71
N GLN A 229 -2.38 16.53 6.02
CA GLN A 229 -2.91 17.87 5.77
C GLN A 229 -3.09 18.16 4.26
N ARG A 230 -2.23 17.63 3.38
CA ARG A 230 -2.44 17.70 1.92
C ARG A 230 -3.71 16.96 1.48
N GLN A 231 -3.99 15.76 2.00
CA GLN A 231 -5.22 15.02 1.67
C GLN A 231 -6.48 15.75 2.18
N ILE A 232 -6.46 16.22 3.43
CA ILE A 232 -7.55 17.00 4.03
C ILE A 232 -7.77 18.32 3.25
N LYS A 233 -6.70 18.99 2.83
CA LYS A 233 -6.78 20.20 2.01
C LYS A 233 -7.46 19.94 0.65
N VAL A 234 -7.23 18.79 0.01
CA VAL A 234 -7.93 18.39 -1.22
C VAL A 234 -9.44 18.24 -0.97
N HIS A 235 -9.86 17.68 0.16
CA HIS A 235 -11.27 17.70 0.56
C HIS A 235 -11.78 19.14 0.71
N ASP A 236 -11.13 19.96 1.55
CA ASP A 236 -11.59 21.30 1.89
C ASP A 236 -11.70 22.25 0.69
N GLU A 237 -10.76 22.23 -0.24
CA GLU A 237 -10.82 23.10 -1.43
C GLU A 237 -11.78 22.55 -2.50
N THR A 238 -11.71 21.25 -2.81
CA THR A 238 -12.46 20.68 -3.94
C THR A 238 -13.96 20.52 -3.64
N THR A 239 -14.35 20.31 -2.37
CA THR A 239 -15.77 20.33 -1.95
C THR A 239 -16.45 21.67 -2.21
N ARG A 240 -15.70 22.76 -2.15
CA ARG A 240 -16.21 24.14 -2.23
C ARG A 240 -16.16 24.74 -3.65
N LYS A 241 -15.50 24.07 -4.61
CA LYS A 241 -15.14 24.63 -5.93
C LYS A 241 -16.32 25.16 -6.78
N PHE A 242 -17.53 24.61 -6.61
CA PHE A 242 -18.73 25.06 -7.33
C PHE A 242 -19.55 26.12 -6.57
N GLY A 243 -19.21 26.41 -5.31
CA GLY A 243 -20.00 27.28 -4.43
C GLY A 243 -21.49 26.89 -4.41
N PRO A 244 -22.44 27.82 -4.57
CA PRO A 244 -23.87 27.51 -4.59
C PRO A 244 -24.36 26.88 -5.92
N ARG A 245 -23.48 26.65 -6.91
CA ARG A 245 -23.89 26.17 -8.25
C ARG A 245 -23.80 24.66 -8.42
N GLY A 246 -23.25 23.93 -7.45
CA GLY A 246 -23.04 22.49 -7.52
C GLY A 246 -22.36 21.94 -6.27
N THR A 247 -22.10 20.64 -6.28
CA THR A 247 -21.45 19.90 -5.19
C THR A 247 -20.38 18.98 -5.74
N THR A 248 -19.25 18.89 -5.05
CA THR A 248 -18.28 17.79 -5.17
C THR A 248 -18.47 16.86 -3.97
N ARG A 249 -18.48 15.55 -4.18
CA ARG A 249 -18.46 14.55 -3.09
C ARG A 249 -17.37 13.52 -3.36
N PHE A 250 -16.51 13.27 -2.39
CA PHE A 250 -15.58 12.15 -2.44
C PHE A 250 -16.16 10.95 -1.70
N THR A 251 -15.98 9.75 -2.25
CA THR A 251 -16.44 8.49 -1.65
C THR A 251 -15.37 7.42 -1.81
N ALA A 252 -15.16 6.59 -0.78
CA ALA A 252 -14.35 5.39 -0.91
C ALA A 252 -14.90 4.48 -2.02
N ALA A 253 -14.01 3.81 -2.75
CA ALA A 253 -14.36 2.77 -3.70
C ALA A 253 -13.61 1.48 -3.33
N ASP A 254 -14.09 0.33 -3.81
CA ASP A 254 -13.38 -0.93 -3.63
C ASP A 254 -11.96 -0.80 -4.23
N PRO A 255 -10.91 -1.17 -3.48
CA PRO A 255 -9.53 -0.96 -3.91
C PRO A 255 -9.24 -1.87 -5.11
N GLN A 256 -9.06 -1.26 -6.30
CA GLN A 256 -8.76 -1.95 -7.55
C GLN A 256 -7.53 -2.89 -7.43
N PHE A 257 -6.60 -2.53 -6.54
CA PHE A 257 -5.41 -3.30 -6.21
C PHE A 257 -5.39 -3.51 -4.70
N THR A 258 -5.45 -4.76 -4.25
CA THR A 258 -5.55 -5.13 -2.83
C THR A 258 -4.21 -5.29 -2.13
N ASP A 259 -3.12 -5.45 -2.88
CA ASP A 259 -1.81 -5.76 -2.35
C ASP A 259 -1.26 -4.65 -1.44
N ALA A 260 -0.37 -5.03 -0.54
CA ALA A 260 0.29 -4.12 0.40
C ALA A 260 1.63 -4.71 0.82
N TYR A 261 2.65 -3.87 0.86
CA TYR A 261 4.05 -4.28 1.03
C TYR A 261 4.59 -3.63 2.30
N ALA A 262 4.84 -4.45 3.33
CA ALA A 262 5.26 -4.00 4.64
C ALA A 262 6.64 -4.55 5.04
N LEU A 263 7.53 -3.63 5.44
CA LEU A 263 8.85 -3.95 5.98
C LEU A 263 8.89 -3.62 7.47
N LYS A 264 9.50 -4.51 8.27
CA LYS A 264 9.73 -4.27 9.69
C LYS A 264 10.66 -3.07 9.91
N THR A 265 10.30 -2.18 10.82
CA THR A 265 11.14 -1.07 11.30
C THR A 265 11.51 -1.25 12.77
N THR A 266 12.32 -0.36 13.31
CA THR A 266 12.68 -0.34 14.73
C THR A 266 11.49 -0.06 15.66
N THR A 267 10.42 0.58 15.17
CA THR A 267 9.22 0.98 15.93
C THR A 267 7.93 0.28 15.49
N GLY A 268 7.97 -0.51 14.42
CA GLY A 268 6.80 -1.18 13.84
C GLY A 268 7.03 -1.56 12.39
N ALA A 269 6.43 -0.80 11.47
CA ALA A 269 6.49 -1.04 10.03
C ALA A 269 6.62 0.23 9.18
N LEU A 270 7.18 0.05 7.97
CA LEU A 270 6.94 0.91 6.81
C LEU A 270 6.00 0.14 5.89
N VAL A 271 4.82 0.71 5.60
CA VAL A 271 3.77 0.07 4.79
C VAL A 271 3.53 0.89 3.53
N VAL A 272 3.75 0.30 2.37
CA VAL A 272 3.33 0.83 1.06
C VAL A 272 2.05 0.13 0.65
N PHE A 273 1.02 0.89 0.29
CA PHE A 273 -0.28 0.35 -0.08
C PHE A 273 -0.95 1.23 -1.15
N SER A 274 -2.13 0.81 -1.57
CA SER A 274 -2.97 1.48 -2.57
C SER A 274 -4.34 1.79 -2.00
N HIS A 275 -4.99 2.83 -2.51
CA HIS A 275 -6.44 2.99 -2.35
C HIS A 275 -7.08 3.44 -3.67
N THR A 276 -8.40 3.29 -3.73
CA THR A 276 -9.23 3.80 -4.81
C THR A 276 -10.32 4.67 -4.18
N HIS A 277 -10.56 5.85 -4.74
CA HIS A 277 -11.68 6.71 -4.35
C HIS A 277 -12.34 7.32 -5.58
N THR A 278 -13.60 7.72 -5.44
CA THR A 278 -14.33 8.45 -6.48
C THR A 278 -14.58 9.89 -6.05
N GLN A 279 -14.68 10.78 -7.04
CA GLN A 279 -15.18 12.14 -6.89
C GLN A 279 -16.41 12.29 -7.78
N HIS A 280 -17.54 12.65 -7.19
CA HIS A 280 -18.80 12.91 -7.90
C HIS A 280 -19.09 14.41 -7.90
N ASP A 281 -19.05 15.01 -9.08
CA ASP A 281 -19.37 16.41 -9.32
C ASP A 281 -20.80 16.52 -9.89
N ALA A 282 -21.62 17.41 -9.35
CA ALA A 282 -22.98 17.63 -9.83
C ALA A 282 -23.40 19.11 -9.74
N VAL A 283 -24.23 19.56 -10.67
CA VAL A 283 -24.86 20.90 -10.61
C VAL A 283 -26.03 20.94 -9.62
N ALA A 284 -26.28 22.11 -9.04
CA ALA A 284 -27.34 22.30 -8.02
C ALA A 284 -28.74 22.61 -8.60
N ALA A 285 -28.86 22.87 -9.91
CA ALA A 285 -30.13 23.26 -10.53
C ALA A 285 -30.26 22.76 -11.98
N PRO A 286 -31.49 22.47 -12.47
CA PRO A 286 -31.74 22.14 -13.88
C PRO A 286 -31.21 23.20 -14.85
N GLY A 287 -30.81 22.77 -16.04
CA GLY A 287 -30.26 23.65 -17.09
C GLY A 287 -28.78 24.03 -16.92
N LEU A 288 -28.22 23.94 -15.70
CA LEU A 288 -26.78 24.02 -15.49
C LEU A 288 -26.08 22.76 -16.03
N ARG A 289 -24.83 22.92 -16.50
CA ARG A 289 -23.95 21.83 -16.94
C ARG A 289 -22.51 22.16 -16.54
N ILE A 290 -21.75 21.15 -16.11
CA ILE A 290 -20.30 21.18 -15.98
C ILE A 290 -19.71 20.96 -17.37
N ILE A 291 -18.68 21.71 -17.74
CA ILE A 291 -17.92 21.53 -19.00
C ILE A 291 -16.61 20.82 -18.64
N PRO A 292 -16.22 19.72 -19.30
CA PRO A 292 -14.95 19.05 -19.07
C PRO A 292 -13.73 20.00 -19.23
N GLU A 293 -12.87 20.00 -18.22
CA GLU A 293 -11.54 20.63 -18.25
C GLU A 293 -10.66 19.95 -19.33
N LYS A 294 -9.47 20.48 -19.68
CA LYS A 294 -8.68 19.89 -20.80
C LYS A 294 -8.22 18.47 -20.47
N GLU A 295 -7.88 18.28 -19.21
CA GLU A 295 -7.37 17.10 -18.54
C GLU A 295 -8.45 16.00 -18.45
N ASP A 296 -9.72 16.38 -18.53
CA ASP A 296 -10.86 15.47 -18.44
C ASP A 296 -11.21 14.80 -19.79
N ARG A 297 -10.83 15.42 -20.91
CA ARG A 297 -11.37 15.12 -22.25
C ARG A 297 -11.02 13.73 -22.76
N ALA A 298 -9.93 13.16 -22.25
CA ALA A 298 -9.53 11.79 -22.54
C ALA A 298 -10.57 10.74 -22.12
N TRP A 299 -11.46 11.08 -21.19
CA TRP A 299 -12.57 10.25 -20.73
C TRP A 299 -13.94 10.86 -21.06
N LEU A 300 -14.10 12.17 -20.88
CA LEU A 300 -15.40 12.86 -20.98
C LEU A 300 -15.67 13.52 -22.35
N GLY A 301 -14.68 13.58 -23.24
CA GLY A 301 -14.75 14.40 -24.45
C GLY A 301 -14.96 15.89 -24.13
N THR A 302 -15.70 16.60 -24.97
CA THR A 302 -16.04 18.02 -24.78
C THR A 302 -17.50 18.25 -24.37
N SER A 303 -18.31 17.19 -24.26
CA SER A 303 -19.75 17.26 -24.01
C SER A 303 -20.06 17.69 -22.57
N PRO A 304 -20.74 18.82 -22.33
CA PRO A 304 -21.09 19.23 -20.97
C PRO A 304 -22.14 18.31 -20.34
N SER A 305 -22.09 18.07 -19.03
CA SER A 305 -23.00 17.16 -18.31
C SER A 305 -23.57 17.82 -17.05
N PRO A 306 -24.80 17.49 -16.59
CA PRO A 306 -25.24 17.89 -15.24
C PRO A 306 -24.39 17.27 -14.12
N ALA A 307 -23.74 16.14 -14.36
CA ALA A 307 -22.85 15.49 -13.40
C ALA A 307 -21.75 14.64 -14.05
N PHE A 308 -20.64 14.47 -13.33
CA PHE A 308 -19.52 13.60 -13.69
C PHE A 308 -19.05 12.80 -12.48
N THR A 309 -18.67 11.54 -12.71
CA THR A 309 -17.95 10.72 -11.72
C THR A 309 -16.54 10.49 -12.23
N TYR A 310 -15.55 10.84 -11.41
CA TYR A 310 -14.13 10.55 -11.61
C TYR A 310 -13.70 9.42 -10.66
N THR A 311 -12.84 8.53 -11.12
CA THR A 311 -12.22 7.47 -10.30
C THR A 311 -10.73 7.74 -10.20
N PHE A 312 -10.19 7.71 -8.98
CA PHE A 312 -8.78 7.91 -8.69
C PHE A 312 -8.16 6.61 -8.16
N THR A 313 -7.03 6.23 -8.75
CA THR A 313 -6.16 5.16 -8.23
C THR A 313 -4.92 5.83 -7.62
N CYS A 314 -4.56 5.39 -6.41
CA CYS A 314 -3.48 5.98 -5.63
C CYS A 314 -2.47 4.94 -5.11
N SER A 315 -1.27 5.40 -4.78
CA SER A 315 -0.27 4.69 -3.99
C SER A 315 0.15 5.57 -2.81
N ASP A 316 0.11 4.99 -1.61
CA ASP A 316 0.30 5.64 -0.33
C ASP A 316 1.43 4.96 0.44
N ILE A 317 2.08 5.69 1.34
CA ILE A 317 3.11 5.13 2.23
C ILE A 317 2.95 5.67 3.65
N ALA A 318 3.01 4.79 4.65
CA ALA A 318 2.88 5.12 6.06
C ALA A 318 3.94 4.43 6.93
N ALA A 319 4.44 5.16 7.94
CA ALA A 319 5.06 4.56 9.12
C ALA A 319 3.95 4.16 10.10
N VAL A 320 3.96 2.91 10.54
CA VAL A 320 2.90 2.33 11.38
C VAL A 320 3.55 1.72 12.64
N PRO A 321 3.30 2.25 13.84
CA PRO A 321 3.84 1.68 15.08
C PRO A 321 3.37 0.24 15.35
N SER A 322 4.14 -0.53 16.13
CA SER A 322 3.67 -1.80 16.71
C SER A 322 3.04 -1.65 18.10
N VAL A 323 2.96 -0.43 18.61
CA VAL A 323 2.25 -0.03 19.83
C VAL A 323 0.97 0.75 19.48
N PRO A 324 -0.01 0.93 20.38
CA PRO A 324 -1.26 1.64 20.10
C PRO A 324 -1.12 3.18 19.95
N GLU A 325 -0.27 3.63 19.02
CA GLU A 325 0.01 5.04 18.70
C GLU A 325 -0.43 5.39 17.28
N ALA A 326 -0.67 6.69 17.02
CA ALA A 326 -1.08 7.15 15.70
C ALA A 326 0.02 6.90 14.64
N SER A 327 -0.39 6.45 13.46
CA SER A 327 0.50 6.24 12.30
C SER A 327 0.88 7.57 11.66
N SER A 328 1.92 7.58 10.82
CA SER A 328 2.32 8.77 10.06
C SER A 328 2.29 8.48 8.57
N LEU A 329 1.41 9.14 7.83
CA LEU A 329 1.37 9.07 6.37
C LEU A 329 2.55 9.89 5.81
N LEU A 330 3.49 9.27 5.10
CA LEU A 330 4.76 9.91 4.70
C LEU A 330 4.74 10.45 3.26
N GLY A 331 3.82 9.95 2.43
CA GLY A 331 3.63 10.37 1.05
C GLY A 331 2.40 9.73 0.43
N TYR A 332 1.90 10.31 -0.66
CA TYR A 332 0.93 9.68 -1.56
C TYR A 332 1.08 10.22 -2.98
N SER A 333 0.77 9.38 -3.96
CA SER A 333 0.59 9.72 -5.37
C SER A 333 -0.77 9.21 -5.84
N CYS A 334 -1.44 9.97 -6.71
CA CYS A 334 -2.72 9.58 -7.31
C CYS A 334 -2.75 9.96 -8.79
N ARG A 335 -3.59 9.26 -9.57
CA ARG A 335 -4.14 9.75 -10.84
C ARG A 335 -5.62 9.45 -10.93
N ARG A 336 -6.34 10.31 -11.64
CA ARG A 336 -7.63 9.98 -12.24
C ARG A 336 -7.39 8.86 -13.27
N THR A 337 -7.97 7.69 -13.06
CA THR A 337 -7.83 6.52 -13.95
C THR A 337 -9.08 6.28 -14.79
N ASP A 338 -10.25 6.69 -14.31
CA ASP A 338 -11.49 6.73 -15.08
C ASP A 338 -12.26 8.05 -14.87
N ALA A 339 -13.12 8.41 -15.82
CA ALA A 339 -14.19 9.38 -15.61
C ALA A 339 -15.36 9.11 -16.57
N LYS A 340 -16.57 9.42 -16.13
CA LYS A 340 -17.80 9.24 -16.93
C LYS A 340 -18.85 10.29 -16.62
N ALA A 341 -19.70 10.58 -17.62
CA ALA A 341 -20.95 11.29 -17.40
C ALA A 341 -21.83 10.50 -16.42
N ALA A 342 -22.39 11.20 -15.44
CA ALA A 342 -23.35 10.66 -14.49
C ALA A 342 -24.73 11.29 -14.72
N GLY A 343 -25.78 10.61 -14.26
CA GLY A 343 -27.06 11.28 -14.04
C GLY A 343 -26.92 12.37 -12.97
N PRO A 344 -27.79 13.39 -12.93
CA PRO A 344 -27.82 14.32 -11.81
C PRO A 344 -27.98 13.53 -10.51
N SER A 345 -27.31 13.99 -9.44
CA SER A 345 -27.48 13.37 -8.12
C SER A 345 -28.97 13.32 -7.75
N ALA A 346 -29.45 12.16 -7.32
CA ALA A 346 -30.67 12.11 -6.53
C ALA A 346 -30.52 13.05 -5.33
N SER A 347 -31.63 13.66 -4.92
CA SER A 347 -31.66 14.78 -3.97
C SER A 347 -30.90 14.50 -2.67
N VAL A 348 -30.36 15.57 -2.09
CA VAL A 348 -29.81 15.61 -0.72
C VAL A 348 -30.96 15.53 0.30
#